data_AF-A0A954U6A5-F1
#
_entry.id   AF-A0A954U6A5-F1
#
_cell.length_a   1.000
_cell.length_b   1.000
_cell.length_c   1.000
_cell.angle_alpha   90.00
_cell.angle_beta   90.00
_cell.angle_gamma   90.00
#
_symmetry.space_group_name_H-M   'P 1'
#
loop_
_entity.id
_entity.type
_entity.pdbx_description
1 polymer ?
#
loop_
_entity_poly.entity_id
_entity_poly.type
_entity_poly.pdbx_seq_one_letter_code
_entity_poly.pdbx_strand_id
1 'polypeptide(L)'
;MQCPGGAVRVGDYKLLGYFEISTVQLFNLREDLAEQNDLSQQQPPRVAELRSMLHAWRDQVSARMMVEEPDHRATDEVLAR
;
A
#
# COMPACT_ATOMS: atom_id res chain seq x y z
N MET A 1 -9.34 -9.97 -3.40
CA MET A 1 -7.92 -10.32 -3.54
C MET A 1 -7.15 -9.32 -2.68
N GLN A 2 -6.43 -9.77 -1.64
CA GLN A 2 -5.58 -8.89 -0.85
C GLN A 2 -4.28 -8.67 -1.62
N CYS A 3 -3.95 -7.43 -1.96
CA CYS A 3 -2.64 -7.08 -2.49
C CYS A 3 -1.67 -6.91 -1.32
N PRO A 4 -0.41 -7.35 -1.44
CA PRO A 4 0.61 -7.07 -0.44
C PRO A 4 0.74 -5.56 -0.21
N GLY A 5 0.79 -5.17 1.04
CA GLY A 5 0.73 -3.77 1.44
C GLY A 5 1.28 -3.52 2.82
N GLY A 6 1.27 -2.25 3.21
CA GLY A 6 1.68 -1.78 4.52
C GLY A 6 0.73 -0.71 5.03
N ALA A 7 0.79 -0.45 6.32
CA ALA A 7 -0.04 0.55 6.97
C ALA A 7 0.82 1.44 7.88
N VAL A 8 0.44 2.70 7.98
CA VAL A 8 0.97 3.63 8.97
C VAL A 8 -0.21 4.38 9.61
N ARG A 9 -0.12 4.61 10.92
CA ARG A 9 -1.12 5.40 11.66
C ARG A 9 -0.41 6.52 12.40
N VAL A 10 -0.92 7.75 12.25
CA VAL A 10 -0.41 8.95 12.92
C VAL A 10 -1.61 9.75 13.44
N GLY A 11 -1.72 9.82 14.76
CA GLY A 11 -2.89 10.38 15.42
C GLY A 11 -4.19 9.70 14.97
N ASP A 12 -5.10 10.51 14.44
CA ASP A 12 -6.41 10.05 13.98
C ASP A 12 -6.37 9.40 12.59
N TYR A 13 -5.28 9.58 11.84
CA TYR A 13 -5.22 9.15 10.45
C TYR A 13 -4.49 7.81 10.28
N LYS A 14 -5.00 6.98 9.38
CA LYS A 14 -4.36 5.74 8.94
C LYS A 14 -4.25 5.76 7.42
N LEU A 15 -3.07 5.42 6.92
CA LEU A 15 -2.82 5.20 5.50
C LEU A 15 -2.55 3.72 5.25
N LEU A 16 -3.22 3.15 4.26
CA LEU A 16 -2.92 1.85 3.67
C LEU A 16 -2.20 2.09 2.34
N GLY A 17 -1.10 1.39 2.10
CA GLY A 17 -0.37 1.40 0.82
C GLY A 17 -0.29 0.02 0.22
N TYR A 18 -0.67 -0.12 -1.05
CA TYR A 18 -0.68 -1.37 -1.81
C TYR A 18 0.47 -1.35 -2.81
N PHE A 19 1.41 -2.29 -2.68
CA PHE A 19 2.71 -2.18 -3.35
C PHE A 19 2.68 -2.64 -4.81
N GLU A 20 1.91 -3.69 -5.10
CA GLU A 20 1.78 -4.25 -6.45
C GLU A 20 1.12 -3.28 -7.43
N ILE A 21 0.07 -2.60 -6.98
CA ILE A 21 -0.71 -1.66 -7.81
C ILE A 21 -0.36 -0.19 -7.55
N SER A 22 0.60 0.09 -6.66
CA SER A 22 1.05 1.43 -6.29
C SER A 22 -0.08 2.40 -5.87
N THR A 23 -1.14 1.90 -5.24
CA THR A 23 -2.26 2.70 -4.75
C THR A 23 -2.21 2.90 -3.24
N VAL A 24 -2.98 3.87 -2.74
CA VAL A 24 -3.11 4.17 -1.31
C VAL A 24 -4.55 4.46 -0.96
N GLN A 25 -4.91 4.26 0.31
CA GLN A 25 -6.15 4.73 0.91
C GLN A 25 -5.84 5.45 2.22
N LEU A 26 -6.62 6.48 2.54
CA LEU A 26 -6.46 7.29 3.74
C LEU A 26 -7.78 7.37 4.51
N PHE A 27 -7.75 7.08 5.81
CA PHE A 27 -8.93 7.10 6.68
C PHE A 27 -8.70 7.98 7.90
N ASN A 28 -9.74 8.67 8.35
CA ASN A 28 -9.78 9.33 9.65
C ASN A 28 -10.48 8.41 10.66
N LEU A 29 -9.72 7.65 11.46
CA LEU A 29 -10.25 6.66 12.39
C LEU A 29 -11.01 7.25 13.58
N ARG A 30 -10.91 8.56 13.83
CA ARG A 30 -11.75 9.24 14.83
C ARG A 30 -13.21 9.31 14.35
N GLU A 31 -13.40 9.54 13.06
CA GLU A 31 -14.71 9.77 12.44
C GLU A 31 -15.24 8.53 11.72
N ASP A 32 -14.34 7.66 11.27
CA ASP A 32 -14.60 6.49 10.46
C ASP A 32 -13.75 5.30 10.91
N LEU A 33 -14.11 4.75 12.08
CA LEU A 33 -13.41 3.60 12.66
C LEU A 33 -13.50 2.34 11.79
N ALA A 34 -14.51 2.28 10.90
CA ALA A 34 -14.75 1.15 10.01
C ALA A 34 -14.02 1.26 8.66
N GLU A 35 -13.25 2.32 8.43
CA GLU A 35 -12.45 2.53 7.21
C GLU A 35 -13.31 2.48 5.92
N GLN A 36 -14.49 3.11 5.95
CA GLN A 36 -15.45 3.08 4.84
C GLN A 36 -15.30 4.25 3.86
N ASN A 37 -14.70 5.36 4.28
CA ASN A 37 -14.61 6.59 3.51
C ASN A 37 -13.14 6.91 3.17
N ASP A 38 -12.73 6.57 1.95
CA ASP A 38 -11.37 6.90 1.49
C ASP A 38 -11.20 8.40 1.20
N LEU A 39 -10.33 9.02 1.99
CA LEU A 39 -9.95 10.42 1.92
C LEU A 39 -8.74 10.70 1.03
N SER A 40 -8.17 9.68 0.38
CA SER A 40 -6.90 9.77 -0.37
C SER A 40 -6.91 10.87 -1.43
N GLN A 41 -8.03 10.99 -2.16
CA GLN A 41 -8.20 12.00 -3.21
C GLN A 41 -8.53 13.39 -2.66
N GLN A 42 -9.11 13.48 -1.46
CA GLN A 42 -9.53 14.74 -0.87
C GLN A 42 -8.44 15.39 0.00
N GLN A 43 -7.47 14.60 0.49
CA GLN A 43 -6.38 15.09 1.33
C GLN A 43 -4.97 14.69 0.82
N PRO A 44 -4.58 15.10 -0.40
CA PRO A 44 -3.28 14.73 -0.97
C PRO A 44 -2.06 15.11 -0.12
N PRO A 45 -2.01 16.28 0.58
CA PRO A 45 -0.88 16.59 1.45
C PRO A 45 -0.69 15.57 2.59
N ARG A 46 -1.78 15.09 3.18
CA ARG A 46 -1.74 14.11 4.27
C ARG A 46 -1.36 12.72 3.77
N VAL A 47 -1.80 12.36 2.57
CA VAL A 47 -1.31 11.15 1.88
C VAL A 47 0.20 11.21 1.71
N ALA A 48 0.73 12.33 1.21
CA ALA A 48 2.17 12.48 0.97
C ALA A 48 2.99 12.36 2.27
N GLU A 49 2.52 12.98 3.35
CA GLU A 49 3.15 12.88 4.68
C GLU A 49 3.21 11.42 5.18
N LEU A 50 2.05 10.76 5.31
CA LEU A 50 2.00 9.41 5.85
C LEU A 50 2.70 8.40 4.93
N ARG A 51 2.58 8.55 3.61
CA ARG A 51 3.31 7.68 2.66
C ARG A 51 4.82 7.82 2.83
N SER A 52 5.32 9.04 3.02
CA SER A 52 6.75 9.27 3.27
C SER A 52 7.21 8.62 4.57
N MET A 53 6.40 8.71 5.63
CA MET A 53 6.68 8.03 6.91
C MET A 53 6.70 6.50 6.76
N LEU A 54 5.75 5.93 6.01
CA LEU A 54 5.71 4.48 5.75
C LEU A 54 6.95 4.02 4.96
N HIS A 55 7.36 4.79 3.94
CA HIS A 55 8.58 4.50 3.18
C HIS A 55 9.83 4.60 4.06
N ALA A 56 9.98 5.69 4.81
CA ALA A 56 11.14 5.88 5.70
C ALA A 56 11.25 4.77 6.75
N TRP A 57 10.13 4.36 7.34
CA TRP A 57 10.11 3.24 8.29
C TRP A 57 10.54 1.92 7.62
N ARG A 58 10.06 1.64 6.42
CA ARG A 58 10.44 0.44 5.66
C ARG A 58 11.94 0.40 5.39
N ASP A 59 12.53 1.51 4.99
CA ASP A 59 13.97 1.62 4.75
C ASP A 59 14.75 1.42 6.05
N GLN A 60 14.30 2.04 7.15
CA GLN A 60 14.94 1.94 8.47
C GLN A 60 15.04 0.50 8.96
N VAL A 61 13.98 -0.30 8.78
CA VAL A 61 13.96 -1.70 9.23
C VAL A 61 14.49 -2.68 8.19
N SER A 62 14.98 -2.18 7.04
CA SER A 62 15.39 -3.01 5.91
C SER A 62 14.29 -4.01 5.51
N ALA A 63 13.04 -3.53 5.44
CA ALA A 63 11.88 -4.36 5.16
C ALA A 63 12.07 -5.08 3.81
N ARG A 64 11.95 -6.41 3.82
CA ARG A 64 11.99 -7.20 2.59
C ARG A 64 10.78 -6.85 1.73
N MET A 65 11.06 -6.32 0.55
CA MET A 65 10.05 -6.05 -0.46
C MET A 65 9.89 -7.23 -1.40
N MET A 66 8.72 -7.31 -2.02
CA MET A 66 8.51 -8.26 -3.12
C MET A 66 9.53 -7.96 -4.22
N VAL A 67 10.08 -9.02 -4.79
CA VAL A 67 10.75 -8.96 -6.08
C VAL A 67 9.66 -9.03 -7.13
N GLU A 68 9.70 -8.19 -8.17
CA GLU A 68 8.83 -8.38 -9.32
C GLU A 68 9.12 -9.76 -9.91
N GLU A 69 8.16 -10.68 -9.85
CA GLU A 69 8.25 -11.93 -10.57
C GLU A 69 8.09 -11.64 -12.08
N PRO A 70 8.94 -12.21 -12.96
CA PRO A 70 8.66 -12.19 -14.39
C PRO A 70 7.30 -12.87 -14.65
N ASP A 71 6.50 -12.28 -15.54
CA ASP A 71 5.12 -12.69 -15.82
C ASP A 71 4.95 -14.22 -15.92
N HIS A 72 4.34 -14.83 -14.90
CA HIS A 72 4.06 -16.27 -14.88
C HIS A 72 3.07 -16.71 -15.98
N ARG A 73 2.38 -15.77 -16.65
CA ARG A 73 1.50 -16.09 -17.79
C ARG A 73 2.27 -16.49 -19.06
N ALA A 74 3.58 -16.30 -19.10
CA ALA A 74 4.42 -16.69 -20.22
C ALA A 74 4.97 -18.15 -20.12
N THR A 75 4.56 -18.92 -19.11
CA THR A 75 5.06 -20.31 -18.92
C THR A 75 4.09 -21.43 -19.29
N ASP A 76 2.81 -21.13 -19.58
CA ASP A 76 1.87 -22.17 -20.02
C ASP A 76 2.08 -22.61 -21.48
N GLU A 77 2.80 -21.84 -22.31
CA GLU A 77 3.00 -22.16 -23.72
C GLU A 77 4.25 -23.02 -24.02
N VAL A 78 5.14 -23.24 -23.04
CA VAL A 78 6.43 -23.93 -23.25
C VAL A 78 6.41 -25.40 -22.80
N LEU A 79 5.44 -25.83 -21.98
CA LEU A 79 5.30 -27.23 -21.54
C LEU A 79 4.37 -28.08 -22.42
N ALA A 80 3.84 -27.51 -23.51
CA ALA A 80 2.98 -28.21 -24.48
C ALA A 80 3.72 -28.61 -25.79
N ARG A 81 5.04 -28.81 -25.75
CA ARG A 81 5.83 -29.37 -26.85
C ARG A 81 6.68 -30.56 -26.41
#